data_AF-A0A261C989-F1
#
_entry.id   AF-A0A261C989-F1
#
_cell.length_a   1.000
_cell.length_b   1.000
_cell.length_c   1.000
_cell.angle_alpha   90.00
_cell.angle_beta   90.00
_cell.angle_gamma   90.00
#
_symmetry.space_group_name_H-M   'P 1'
#
loop_
_entity.id
_entity.type
_entity.pdbx_description
1 polymer ?
#
loop_
_entity_poly.entity_id
_entity_poly.type
_entity_poly.pdbx_seq_one_letter_code
_entity_poly.pdbx_strand_id
1 'polypeptide(L)'
;MTKEDNQKENQKESNSKIGDKDKSSKNIECDEANSEASKVPITVDPEDAKFSNAGGKSEHMVVNFTTKRMALKIRCGNALFRVEPTHMIIEPNKCRQLTINRMPGPIQTDKAIVQYIEIEKDAQDPKAAFKAADAAGTKIAHIKIKLVAAASGGRKMSREVLDE
;
A
#
# COMPACT_ATOMS: atom_id res chain seq x y z
N MET A 1 -40.67 54.30 20.37
CA MET A 1 -39.82 54.34 21.57
C MET A 1 -38.84 53.19 21.41
N THR A 2 -37.66 53.48 20.82
CA THR A 2 -36.34 53.51 21.49
C THR A 2 -35.99 52.15 22.08
N LYS A 3 -34.85 51.49 21.80
CA LYS A 3 -33.55 51.88 21.26
C LYS A 3 -32.68 50.59 21.16
N GLU A 4 -31.50 50.74 20.56
CA GLU A 4 -30.25 49.97 20.82
C GLU A 4 -30.10 48.58 20.18
N ASP A 5 -28.96 48.20 19.60
CA ASP A 5 -27.80 48.94 19.09
C ASP A 5 -27.01 47.94 18.24
N ASN A 6 -26.67 48.31 17.01
CA ASN A 6 -25.73 47.61 16.16
C ASN A 6 -24.77 48.66 15.62
N GLN A 7 -23.50 48.62 16.03
CA GLN A 7 -22.38 49.29 15.35
C GLN A 7 -21.04 48.93 16.00
N LYS A 8 -20.18 48.25 15.23
CA LYS A 8 -18.81 48.70 14.98
C LYS A 8 -18.24 48.05 13.70
N GLU A 9 -18.47 48.78 12.62
CA GLU A 9 -17.47 49.15 11.60
C GLU A 9 -16.11 49.55 12.24
N ASN A 10 -14.93 49.54 11.60
CA ASN A 10 -14.62 49.74 10.19
C ASN A 10 -13.13 49.44 9.88
N GLN A 11 -12.87 49.13 8.60
CA GLN A 11 -11.76 49.58 7.73
C GLN A 11 -10.30 49.15 8.02
N LYS A 12 -9.38 49.06 7.05
CA LYS A 12 -9.29 48.99 5.57
C LYS A 12 -7.82 49.33 5.28
N GLU A 13 -7.19 48.62 4.33
CA GLU A 13 -6.15 49.08 3.36
C GLU A 13 -5.38 47.82 2.87
N SER A 14 -5.65 47.29 1.66
CA SER A 14 -5.18 47.71 0.31
C SER A 14 -3.67 47.54 0.10
N ASN A 15 -3.10 47.13 -1.04
CA ASN A 15 -3.53 46.45 -2.27
C ASN A 15 -2.22 46.21 -3.08
N SER A 16 -2.11 45.06 -3.76
CA SER A 16 -1.42 44.79 -5.04
C SER A 16 0.09 45.09 -5.26
N LYS A 17 0.82 44.06 -5.73
CA LYS A 17 1.63 43.98 -6.98
C LYS A 17 2.29 42.58 -7.02
N ILE A 18 1.81 41.62 -7.83
CA ILE A 18 2.04 41.34 -9.27
C ILE A 18 3.47 40.86 -9.59
N GLY A 19 3.53 39.66 -10.19
CA GLY A 19 4.68 39.02 -10.86
C GLY A 19 5.18 37.81 -10.07
N ASP A 20 5.36 36.60 -10.60
CA ASP A 20 5.31 36.06 -11.95
C ASP A 20 5.10 34.53 -11.86
N LYS A 21 4.82 33.91 -13.00
CA LYS A 21 4.57 32.49 -13.29
C LYS A 21 5.29 31.45 -12.39
N ASP A 22 4.57 30.39 -12.02
CA ASP A 22 4.94 29.05 -12.52
C ASP A 22 3.79 28.04 -12.44
N LYS A 23 3.35 27.64 -13.64
CA LYS A 23 2.65 26.38 -13.90
C LYS A 23 3.63 25.24 -13.69
N SER A 24 3.23 24.25 -12.90
CA SER A 24 3.79 22.90 -12.91
C SER A 24 2.78 22.04 -12.15
N SER A 25 1.77 21.40 -12.74
CA SER A 25 1.77 20.62 -13.99
C SER A 25 3.07 19.82 -14.14
N LYS A 26 3.38 18.99 -13.14
CA LYS A 26 4.10 17.73 -13.39
C LYS A 26 3.00 16.70 -13.63
N ASN A 27 2.45 16.62 -14.85
CA ASN A 27 2.98 15.76 -15.90
C ASN A 27 3.70 14.55 -15.31
N ILE A 28 2.89 13.58 -14.86
CA ILE A 28 3.32 12.19 -14.95
C ILE A 28 3.02 11.82 -16.40
N GLU A 29 3.89 12.25 -17.31
CA GLU A 29 4.10 11.54 -18.56
C GLU A 29 4.79 10.24 -18.15
N CYS A 30 3.99 9.20 -17.97
CA CYS A 30 4.53 7.84 -18.04
C CYS A 30 4.64 7.52 -19.52
N ASP A 31 5.84 7.75 -20.05
CA ASP A 31 6.22 7.44 -21.42
C ASP A 31 5.66 6.09 -21.85
N GLU A 32 4.93 6.13 -22.96
CA GLU A 32 4.48 4.98 -23.73
C GLU A 32 5.69 4.38 -24.44
N ALA A 33 6.59 3.78 -23.66
CA ALA A 33 7.68 2.97 -24.16
C ALA A 33 7.24 1.50 -24.08
N ASN A 34 6.76 1.00 -25.21
CA ASN A 34 6.60 -0.41 -25.53
C ASN A 34 7.85 -1.20 -25.10
N SER A 35 7.75 -1.89 -23.96
CA SER A 35 8.70 -2.89 -23.50
C SER A 35 7.94 -4.20 -23.32
N GLU A 36 7.76 -4.93 -24.41
CA GLU A 36 7.51 -6.37 -24.38
C GLU A 36 8.74 -7.06 -23.78
N ALA A 37 8.87 -7.00 -22.46
CA ALA A 37 9.86 -7.73 -21.71
C ALA A 37 9.27 -8.12 -20.35
N SER A 38 8.58 -9.27 -20.31
CA SER A 38 8.49 -10.10 -19.09
C SER A 38 8.14 -9.35 -17.79
N LYS A 39 7.31 -8.31 -17.84
CA LYS A 39 6.99 -7.51 -16.66
C LYS A 39 5.86 -8.20 -15.91
N VAL A 40 6.15 -8.65 -14.69
CA VAL A 40 5.12 -9.24 -13.81
C VAL A 40 3.96 -8.24 -13.70
N PRO A 41 2.70 -8.65 -13.96
CA PRO A 41 1.57 -7.72 -14.11
C PRO A 41 1.27 -6.93 -12.82
N ILE A 42 1.57 -7.55 -11.68
CA ILE A 42 1.47 -6.99 -10.35
C ILE A 42 2.85 -7.01 -9.69
N THR A 43 3.18 -6.00 -8.89
CA THR A 43 4.35 -6.03 -7.99
C THR A 43 3.95 -5.67 -6.56
N VAL A 44 4.81 -6.02 -5.60
CA VAL A 44 4.64 -5.67 -4.19
C VAL A 44 5.91 -5.03 -3.68
N ASP A 45 5.81 -3.91 -2.97
CA ASP A 45 6.96 -3.19 -2.39
C ASP A 45 6.70 -2.81 -0.93
N PRO A 46 7.53 -3.23 0.05
CA PRO A 46 8.67 -4.13 -0.09
C PRO A 46 8.25 -5.59 -0.32
N GLU A 47 9.11 -6.42 -0.94
CA GLU A 47 8.86 -7.86 -1.10
C GLU A 47 9.16 -8.67 0.19
N ASP A 48 9.87 -8.06 1.13
CA ASP A 48 10.24 -8.66 2.42
C ASP A 48 9.66 -7.83 3.58
N ALA A 49 9.10 -8.52 4.57
CA ALA A 49 8.61 -7.95 5.82
C ALA A 49 9.41 -8.49 7.01
N LYS A 50 9.96 -7.61 7.83
CA LYS A 50 10.74 -7.97 9.03
C LYS A 50 9.97 -7.58 10.29
N PHE A 51 9.80 -8.53 11.19
CA PHE A 51 9.06 -8.38 12.44
C PHE A 51 9.92 -8.76 13.64
N SER A 52 9.57 -8.20 14.80
CA SER A 52 10.12 -8.66 16.08
C SER A 52 9.36 -9.88 16.61
N ASN A 53 9.95 -10.59 17.57
CA ASN A 53 9.25 -11.64 18.34
C ASN A 53 8.06 -11.10 19.15
N ALA A 54 8.10 -9.81 19.54
CA ALA A 54 6.99 -9.13 20.18
C ALA A 54 5.86 -8.76 19.20
N GLY A 55 6.02 -9.05 17.91
CA GLY A 55 5.08 -8.69 16.87
C GLY A 55 5.47 -7.42 16.11
N GLY A 56 4.49 -6.84 15.42
CA GLY A 56 4.66 -5.59 14.68
C GLY A 56 3.71 -5.48 13.50
N LYS A 57 3.85 -4.37 12.76
CA LYS A 57 3.09 -4.07 11.55
C LYS A 57 4.06 -3.77 10.41
N SER A 58 3.79 -4.32 9.23
CA SER A 58 4.49 -4.03 7.99
C SER A 58 3.47 -3.56 6.95
N GLU A 59 3.80 -2.50 6.22
CA GLU A 59 2.98 -1.95 5.16
C GLU A 59 3.65 -2.22 3.82
N HIS A 60 2.85 -2.65 2.86
CA HIS A 60 3.27 -2.99 1.51
C HIS A 60 2.40 -2.25 0.51
N MET A 61 2.98 -1.84 -0.61
CA MET A 61 2.29 -1.25 -1.74
C MET A 61 2.18 -2.29 -2.84
N VAL A 62 0.95 -2.58 -3.24
CA VAL A 62 0.68 -3.48 -4.37
C VAL A 62 0.34 -2.63 -5.58
N VAL A 63 1.08 -2.81 -6.67
CA VAL A 63 0.99 -1.96 -7.87
C VAL A 63 0.51 -2.77 -9.06
N ASN A 64 -0.52 -2.28 -9.75
CA ASN A 64 -1.00 -2.83 -11.00
C ASN A 64 -0.46 -2.01 -12.18
N PHE A 65 0.39 -2.62 -13.01
CA PHE A 65 0.94 -2.00 -14.21
C PHE A 65 0.19 -2.34 -15.48
N THR A 66 -0.90 -3.10 -15.36
CA THR A 66 -1.71 -3.50 -16.52
C THR A 66 -2.75 -2.44 -16.85
N THR A 67 -3.27 -2.52 -18.07
CA THR A 67 -4.41 -1.74 -18.54
C THR A 67 -5.76 -2.33 -18.11
N LYS A 68 -5.75 -3.44 -17.37
CA LYS A 68 -6.94 -4.18 -16.93
C LYS A 68 -7.12 -4.08 -15.41
N ARG A 69 -8.36 -4.33 -14.95
CA ARG A 69 -8.65 -4.46 -13.52
C ARG A 69 -8.14 -5.79 -13.03
N MET A 70 -7.53 -5.78 -11.85
CA MET A 70 -6.96 -6.98 -11.23
C MET A 70 -7.66 -7.22 -9.89
N ALA A 71 -8.17 -8.43 -9.69
CA ALA A 71 -8.63 -8.89 -8.38
C ALA A 71 -7.48 -9.63 -7.68
N LEU A 72 -7.29 -9.33 -6.40
CA LEU A 72 -6.26 -9.92 -5.57
C LEU A 72 -6.87 -10.64 -4.37
N LYS A 73 -6.25 -11.77 -4.00
CA LYS A 73 -6.56 -12.58 -2.83
C LYS A 73 -5.26 -12.87 -2.09
N ILE A 74 -5.18 -12.41 -0.86
CA ILE A 74 -3.99 -12.54 -0.04
C ILE A 74 -4.21 -13.63 1.01
N ARG A 75 -3.26 -14.55 1.09
CA ARG A 75 -3.28 -15.71 1.97
C ARG A 75 -1.97 -15.79 2.73
N CYS A 76 -2.03 -15.97 4.04
CA CYS A 76 -0.87 -16.35 4.83
C CYS A 76 -1.04 -17.78 5.33
N GLY A 77 0.05 -18.56 5.36
CA GLY A 77 0.03 -19.94 5.84
C GLY A 77 -0.06 -20.07 7.37
N ASN A 78 0.10 -18.97 8.10
CA ASN A 78 0.28 -18.99 9.54
C ASN A 78 -0.66 -18.02 10.27
N ALA A 79 -1.31 -18.52 11.31
CA ALA A 79 -2.33 -17.81 12.08
C ALA A 79 -1.82 -16.59 12.88
N LEU A 80 -0.51 -16.53 13.12
CA LEU A 80 0.10 -15.41 13.85
C LEU A 80 0.29 -14.16 12.97
N PHE A 81 0.15 -14.28 11.65
CA PHE A 81 0.13 -13.15 10.72
C PHE A 81 -1.32 -12.86 10.29
N ARG A 82 -1.75 -11.62 10.46
CA ARG A 82 -3.03 -11.10 9.98
C ARG A 82 -2.77 -10.14 8.83
N VAL A 83 -3.55 -10.30 7.77
CA VAL A 83 -3.43 -9.50 6.55
C VAL A 83 -4.70 -8.70 6.34
N GLU A 84 -4.53 -7.42 5.98
CA GLU A 84 -5.63 -6.50 5.72
C GLU A 84 -5.29 -5.55 4.57
N PRO A 85 -6.10 -5.49 3.49
CA PRO A 85 -7.27 -6.31 3.20
C PRO A 85 -6.90 -7.74 2.75
N THR A 86 -7.81 -8.71 2.88
CA THR A 86 -7.60 -10.09 2.38
C THR A 86 -8.00 -10.27 0.91
N HIS A 87 -8.94 -9.45 0.45
CA HIS A 87 -9.43 -9.43 -0.92
C HIS A 87 -9.57 -7.98 -1.35
N MET A 88 -9.15 -7.67 -2.56
CA MET A 88 -9.17 -6.30 -3.07
C MET A 88 -9.19 -6.28 -4.59
N ILE A 89 -9.66 -5.18 -5.17
CA ILE A 89 -9.56 -4.90 -6.60
C ILE A 89 -8.64 -3.70 -6.77
N ILE A 90 -7.73 -3.80 -7.73
CA ILE A 90 -6.83 -2.73 -8.12
C ILE A 90 -7.15 -2.33 -9.56
N GLU A 91 -7.47 -1.04 -9.73
CA GLU A 91 -7.72 -0.43 -11.03
C GLU A 91 -6.45 -0.42 -11.90
N PRO A 92 -6.58 -0.30 -13.24
CA PRO A 92 -5.45 -0.15 -14.14
C PRO A 92 -4.53 0.99 -13.72
N ASN A 93 -3.21 0.77 -13.75
CA ASN A 93 -2.20 1.78 -13.41
C ASN A 93 -2.38 2.43 -12.03
N LYS A 94 -2.99 1.70 -11.07
CA LYS A 94 -3.16 2.14 -9.68
C LYS A 94 -2.43 1.22 -8.73
N CYS A 95 -2.23 1.73 -7.52
CA CYS A 95 -1.69 0.98 -6.40
C CYS A 95 -2.66 0.97 -5.22
N ARG A 96 -2.47 0.00 -4.32
CA ARG A 96 -3.21 -0.11 -3.07
C ARG A 96 -2.31 -0.61 -1.96
N GLN A 97 -2.58 -0.14 -0.74
CA GLN A 97 -1.86 -0.55 0.46
C GLN A 97 -2.34 -1.92 0.95
N LEU A 98 -1.40 -2.73 1.40
CA LEU A 98 -1.57 -4.01 2.06
C LEU A 98 -0.84 -3.98 3.40
N THR A 99 -1.57 -4.20 4.49
CA THR A 99 -1.00 -4.26 5.84
C THR A 99 -0.87 -5.72 6.28
N ILE A 100 0.30 -6.06 6.84
CA ILE A 100 0.57 -7.34 7.48
C ILE A 100 0.92 -7.08 8.94
N ASN A 101 0.08 -7.57 9.85
CA ASN A 101 0.26 -7.49 11.29
C ASN A 101 0.73 -8.84 11.83
N ARG A 102 1.82 -8.85 12.58
CA ARG A 102 2.35 -10.03 13.28
C ARG A 102 2.02 -9.94 14.77
N MET A 103 1.36 -10.98 15.27
CA MET A 103 1.17 -11.19 16.71
C MET A 103 2.48 -11.63 17.39
N PRO A 104 2.65 -11.37 18.70
CA PRO A 104 3.76 -11.92 19.46
C PRO A 104 3.85 -13.43 19.30
N GLY A 105 5.07 -13.96 19.14
CA GLY A 105 5.26 -15.39 18.93
C GLY A 105 6.72 -15.79 18.68
N PRO A 106 6.97 -17.06 18.30
CA PRO A 106 8.32 -17.55 18.07
C PRO A 106 8.99 -16.86 16.89
N ILE A 107 10.33 -16.91 16.90
CA ILE A 107 11.18 -16.53 15.76
C ILE A 107 10.94 -17.55 14.65
N GLN A 108 10.57 -17.09 13.46
CA GLN A 108 10.21 -17.94 12.34
C GLN A 108 10.30 -17.18 11.02
N THR A 109 10.47 -17.92 9.93
CA THR A 109 10.29 -17.40 8.57
C THR A 109 9.03 -17.99 7.97
N ASP A 110 8.26 -17.16 7.28
CA ASP A 110 7.01 -17.53 6.62
C ASP A 110 6.87 -16.78 5.29
N LYS A 111 5.74 -16.99 4.60
CA LYS A 111 5.42 -16.32 3.35
C LYS A 111 3.94 -15.93 3.29
N ALA A 112 3.65 -14.71 2.88
CA ALA A 112 2.33 -14.35 2.40
C ALA A 112 2.27 -14.58 0.88
N ILE A 113 1.18 -15.16 0.41
CA ILE A 113 0.90 -15.43 -1.00
C ILE A 113 -0.14 -14.42 -1.47
N VAL A 114 0.23 -13.60 -2.44
CA VAL A 114 -0.67 -12.67 -3.11
C VAL A 114 -1.06 -13.31 -4.45
N GLN A 115 -2.28 -13.83 -4.53
CA GLN A 115 -2.85 -14.36 -5.75
C GLN A 115 -3.53 -13.24 -6.51
N TYR A 116 -3.46 -13.26 -7.85
CA TYR A 116 -4.10 -12.26 -8.69
C TYR A 116 -4.72 -12.89 -9.94
N ILE A 117 -5.81 -12.29 -10.40
CA ILE A 117 -6.50 -12.63 -11.65
C ILE A 117 -6.96 -11.34 -12.34
N GLU A 118 -6.96 -11.37 -13.67
CA GLU A 118 -7.60 -10.33 -14.47
C GLU A 118 -9.12 -10.45 -14.34
N ILE A 119 -9.81 -9.31 -14.21
CA ILE A 119 -11.26 -9.26 -14.15
C ILE A 119 -11.82 -8.27 -15.18
N GLU A 120 -13.05 -8.52 -15.61
CA GLU A 120 -13.79 -7.61 -16.48
C GLU A 120 -14.24 -6.36 -15.72
N LYS A 121 -14.58 -5.29 -16.47
CA LYS A 121 -14.93 -3.99 -15.89
C LYS A 121 -16.17 -4.05 -14.98
N ASP A 122 -17.07 -4.99 -15.19
CA ASP A 122 -18.33 -5.08 -14.45
C ASP A 122 -18.22 -5.89 -13.14
N ALA A 123 -17.09 -6.58 -12.94
CA ALA A 123 -16.87 -7.38 -11.73
C ALA A 123 -16.59 -6.47 -10.51
N GLN A 124 -17.52 -6.45 -9.56
CA GLN A 124 -17.36 -5.72 -8.30
C GLN A 124 -16.84 -6.57 -7.14
N ASP A 125 -17.03 -7.90 -7.18
CA ASP A 125 -16.64 -8.79 -6.09
C ASP A 125 -15.39 -9.63 -6.46
N PRO A 126 -14.22 -9.37 -5.84
CA PRO A 126 -13.04 -10.19 -6.06
C PRO A 126 -13.26 -11.65 -5.64
N LYS A 127 -14.08 -11.92 -4.61
CA LYS A 127 -14.31 -13.30 -4.13
C LYS A 127 -15.04 -14.15 -5.16
N ALA A 128 -16.06 -13.57 -5.80
CA ALA A 128 -16.80 -14.24 -6.88
C ALA A 128 -15.87 -14.59 -8.05
N ALA A 129 -14.98 -13.67 -8.44
CA ALA A 129 -14.03 -13.90 -9.52
C ALA A 129 -13.05 -15.05 -9.21
N PHE A 130 -12.52 -15.12 -7.99
CA PHE A 130 -11.67 -16.25 -7.58
C PHE A 130 -12.44 -17.57 -7.53
N LYS A 131 -13.69 -17.57 -7.07
CA LYS A 131 -14.54 -18.78 -7.07
C LYS A 131 -14.81 -19.29 -8.49
N ALA A 132 -15.03 -18.39 -9.45
CA ALA A 132 -15.20 -18.74 -10.85
C ALA A 132 -13.91 -19.30 -11.46
N ALA A 133 -12.75 -18.69 -11.17
CA ALA A 133 -11.45 -19.18 -11.63
C ALA A 133 -11.12 -20.57 -11.05
N ASP A 134 -11.41 -20.80 -9.77
CA ASP A 134 -11.26 -22.09 -9.11
C ASP A 134 -12.17 -23.16 -9.75
N ALA A 135 -13.44 -22.82 -10.02
CA ALA A 135 -14.40 -23.73 -10.68
C ALA A 135 -14.00 -24.05 -12.13
N ALA A 136 -13.39 -23.11 -12.84
CA ALA A 136 -12.85 -23.31 -14.18
C ALA A 136 -11.52 -24.08 -14.19
N GLY A 137 -10.92 -24.40 -13.03
CA GLY A 137 -9.63 -25.06 -12.94
C GLY A 137 -8.46 -24.21 -13.45
N THR A 138 -8.62 -22.89 -13.49
CA THR A 138 -7.59 -21.98 -14.01
C THR A 138 -6.42 -21.90 -13.05
N LYS A 139 -5.18 -22.02 -13.55
CA LYS A 139 -3.98 -21.80 -12.73
C LYS A 139 -3.88 -20.32 -12.35
N ILE A 140 -4.09 -20.02 -11.07
CA ILE A 140 -4.00 -18.66 -10.53
C ILE A 140 -2.54 -18.29 -10.28
N ALA A 141 -2.10 -17.21 -10.90
CA ALA A 141 -0.76 -16.65 -10.70
C ALA A 141 -0.63 -16.02 -9.30
N HIS A 142 0.59 -16.01 -8.76
CA HIS A 142 0.85 -15.49 -7.41
C HIS A 142 2.24 -14.91 -7.25
N ILE A 143 2.36 -13.96 -6.32
CA ILE A 143 3.61 -13.38 -5.82
C ILE A 143 3.75 -13.73 -4.34
N LYS A 144 4.99 -13.76 -3.85
CA LYS A 144 5.30 -14.12 -2.45
C LYS A 144 5.92 -12.91 -1.77
N ILE A 145 5.45 -12.62 -0.57
CA ILE A 145 6.09 -11.68 0.36
C ILE A 145 6.77 -12.52 1.44
N LYS A 146 8.08 -12.36 1.62
CA LYS A 146 8.81 -13.09 2.66
C LYS A 146 8.54 -12.44 4.00
N LEU A 147 8.14 -13.24 5.00
CA LEU A 147 7.89 -12.76 6.35
C LEU A 147 8.98 -13.31 7.26
N VAL A 148 9.75 -12.44 7.91
CA VAL A 148 10.83 -12.84 8.82
C VAL A 148 10.54 -12.27 10.20
N ALA A 149 10.25 -13.13 11.17
CA ALA A 149 10.17 -12.76 12.58
C ALA A 149 11.49 -13.15 13.25
N ALA A 150 12.24 -12.16 13.73
CA ALA A 150 13.54 -12.35 14.39
C ALA A 150 13.53 -11.74 15.80
N ALA A 151 14.50 -12.12 16.63
CA ALA A 151 14.73 -11.45 17.90
C ALA A 151 15.00 -9.96 17.62
N SER A 152 14.27 -9.05 18.26
CA SER A 152 14.69 -7.66 18.31
C SER A 152 15.94 -7.61 19.18
N GLY A 153 17.11 -7.66 18.57
CA GLY A 153 18.35 -7.32 19.26
C GLY A 153 18.20 -5.88 19.73
N GLY A 154 18.09 -5.67 21.04
CA GLY A 154 18.22 -4.35 21.63
C GLY A 154 19.49 -3.72 21.07
N ARG A 155 19.42 -2.44 20.65
CA ARG A 155 20.61 -1.69 20.23
C ARG A 155 21.70 -1.97 21.25
N LYS A 156 22.82 -2.55 20.82
CA LYS A 156 24.03 -2.57 21.63
C LYS A 156 24.38 -1.09 21.81
N MET A 157 23.99 -0.51 22.94
CA MET A 157 24.47 0.80 23.35
C MET A 157 25.99 0.64 23.42
N SER A 158 26.70 1.24 22.47
CA SER A 158 28.14 1.40 22.54
C SER A 158 28.43 2.15 23.84
N ARG A 159 28.85 1.40 24.86
CA ARG A 159 29.37 1.99 26.09
C ARG A 159 30.73 2.56 25.71
N GLU A 160 30.74 3.83 25.31
CA GLU A 160 31.95 4.63 25.32
C GLU A 160 32.40 4.70 26.77
N VAL A 161 33.48 3.99 27.07
CA VAL A 161 34.19 4.11 28.33
C VAL A 161 35.01 5.39 28.19
N LEU A 162 34.62 6.43 28.92
CA LEU A 162 35.49 7.58 29.15
C LEU A 162 36.57 7.08 30.12
N ASP A 163 37.77 6.83 29.60
CA ASP A 163 38.96 6.66 30.42
C ASP A 163 39.37 8.05 30.96
N GLU A 164 39.58 8.13 32.27
CA GLU A 164 40.01 9.32 33.04
C GLU A 164 41.50 9.21 33.39
#